data_AF-A0A2P5DAU6-F1
#
_entry.id   AF-A0A2P5DAU6-F1
#
_cell.length_a   1.000
_cell.length_b   1.000
_cell.length_c   1.000
_cell.angle_alpha   90.00
_cell.angle_beta   90.00
_cell.angle_gamma   90.00
#
_symmetry.space_group_name_H-M   'P 1'
#
loop_
_entity.id
_entity.type
_entity.pdbx_description
1 polymer ?
#
loop_
_entity_poly.entity_id
_entity_poly.type
_entity_poly.pdbx_seq_one_letter_code
_entity_poly.pdbx_strand_id
1 'polypeptide(L)'
;MIKPRYGKTSKVLLENRAESGKIKMKTKTRKRRPQLVSYEELPEYLKDNEYILDHYRCEWPLKEMFLSLFSWHNETLNIWTHLSGFLIFAGIMAASFTGKAELGGVLGKFPRGSFPAPLMMTTELNVSNDTTPDSHLRQIPNPSTPTHLHPKPDTTSDPIPIWPWFVFLVGSMACLVCSSLSHLLASHSKRFNFFFWRLDYAGISIMIVSSFFAPIYYAFSCNPISRLLYLSSISVLGVLVIITLLSPALSTSRFRSFRATLFLAMGFSGIIPAAHAVFLHWGSRHIMVALTYELAMAVFYGSGAAFYISRMPEKWKPGKFDIAGHSHQIFHVFVVLGALAHSVATLVVLDFRRGSPTCH
;
A
#
# COMPACT_ATOMS: atom_id res chain seq x y z
N MET A 1 -80.04 56.09 -5.71
CA MET A 1 -79.46 54.73 -5.72
C MET A 1 -77.98 54.86 -6.07
N ILE A 2 -77.10 54.89 -5.06
CA ILE A 2 -75.66 55.18 -5.20
C ILE A 2 -74.92 53.84 -5.27
N LYS A 3 -74.24 53.55 -6.40
CA LYS A 3 -73.32 52.40 -6.52
C LYS A 3 -71.92 52.82 -6.06
N PRO A 4 -71.23 52.07 -5.18
CA PRO A 4 -69.85 52.38 -4.82
C PRO A 4 -68.86 51.82 -5.86
N ARG A 5 -67.88 52.65 -6.26
CA ARG A 5 -66.70 52.26 -7.04
C ARG A 5 -65.71 51.51 -6.13
N TYR A 6 -65.70 50.18 -6.19
CA TYR A 6 -64.56 49.37 -5.73
C TYR A 6 -64.01 48.61 -6.94
N GLY A 7 -62.80 48.92 -7.40
CA GLY A 7 -62.27 48.21 -8.58
C GLY A 7 -60.84 48.45 -9.04
N LYS A 8 -60.05 49.36 -8.45
CA LYS A 8 -58.66 49.58 -8.90
C LYS A 8 -57.58 49.45 -7.83
N THR A 9 -57.86 49.78 -6.57
CA THR A 9 -56.84 49.82 -5.52
C THR A 9 -56.42 48.44 -4.99
N SER A 10 -57.33 47.45 -5.03
CA SER A 10 -57.06 46.10 -4.50
C SER A 10 -56.16 45.26 -5.40
N LYS A 11 -56.26 45.40 -6.73
CA LYS A 11 -55.39 44.68 -7.68
C LYS A 11 -53.93 45.14 -7.60
N VAL A 12 -53.68 46.44 -7.50
CA VAL A 12 -52.32 47.00 -7.42
C VAL A 12 -51.60 46.58 -6.14
N LEU A 13 -52.31 46.48 -5.01
CA LEU A 13 -51.73 46.01 -3.74
C LEU A 13 -51.43 44.50 -3.74
N LEU A 14 -52.25 43.69 -4.41
CA LEU A 14 -52.03 42.25 -4.56
C LEU A 14 -50.88 41.95 -5.53
N GLU A 15 -50.76 42.72 -6.60
CA GLU A 15 -49.69 42.58 -7.61
C GLU A 15 -48.34 43.00 -7.04
N ASN A 16 -48.27 44.11 -6.31
CA ASN A 16 -47.06 44.55 -5.59
C ASN A 16 -46.63 43.56 -4.48
N ARG A 17 -47.57 42.86 -3.83
CA ARG A 17 -47.26 41.82 -2.82
C ARG A 17 -46.78 40.52 -3.48
N ALA A 18 -47.29 40.18 -4.65
CA ALA A 18 -46.83 39.05 -5.44
C ALA A 18 -45.44 39.31 -6.06
N GLU A 19 -45.16 40.55 -6.45
CA GLU A 19 -43.85 40.96 -6.99
C GLU A 19 -42.79 41.10 -5.89
N SER A 20 -43.14 41.67 -4.72
CA SER A 20 -42.29 41.67 -3.53
C SER A 20 -42.01 40.25 -3.00
N GLY A 21 -43.00 39.35 -3.11
CA GLY A 21 -42.86 37.92 -2.82
C GLY A 21 -41.94 37.20 -3.82
N LYS A 22 -42.04 37.51 -5.11
CA LYS A 22 -41.14 36.97 -6.16
C LYS A 22 -39.70 37.53 -6.07
N ILE A 23 -39.54 38.78 -5.63
CA ILE A 23 -38.22 39.41 -5.41
C ILE A 23 -37.56 38.82 -4.14
N LYS A 24 -38.33 38.53 -3.08
CA LYS A 24 -37.81 37.83 -1.88
C LYS A 24 -37.54 36.33 -2.06
N MET A 25 -38.14 35.68 -3.07
CA MET A 25 -37.89 34.27 -3.39
C MET A 25 -36.81 34.05 -4.46
N LYS A 26 -36.14 35.14 -4.89
CA LYS A 26 -34.94 35.12 -5.72
C LYS A 26 -33.73 35.72 -5.00
N THR A 27 -33.62 35.52 -3.69
CA THR A 27 -32.29 35.40 -3.08
C THR A 27 -31.68 34.13 -3.67
N LYS A 28 -30.99 34.29 -4.82
CA LYS A 28 -29.99 33.32 -5.26
C LYS A 28 -29.16 33.01 -4.02
N THR A 29 -29.38 31.83 -3.43
CA THR A 29 -28.44 31.22 -2.50
C THR A 29 -27.17 31.07 -3.32
N ARG A 30 -26.32 32.09 -3.26
CA ARG A 30 -24.94 32.01 -3.71
C ARG A 30 -24.39 30.89 -2.87
N LYS A 31 -24.32 29.66 -3.42
CA LYS A 31 -23.76 28.48 -2.76
C LYS A 31 -22.41 28.93 -2.21
N ARG A 32 -22.35 29.20 -0.91
CA ARG A 32 -21.09 29.55 -0.26
C ARG A 32 -20.19 28.35 -0.47
N ARG A 33 -18.95 28.58 -0.91
CA ARG A 33 -17.99 27.49 -1.01
C ARG A 33 -17.89 26.84 0.37
N PRO A 34 -17.87 25.50 0.45
CA PRO A 34 -17.72 24.82 1.72
C PRO A 34 -16.45 25.33 2.42
N GLN A 35 -16.56 25.63 3.71
CA GLN A 35 -15.44 26.06 4.52
C GLN A 35 -14.88 24.87 5.30
N LEU A 36 -13.61 24.97 5.67
CA LEU A 36 -13.00 24.05 6.62
C LEU A 36 -13.51 24.39 8.02
N VAL A 37 -13.64 23.37 8.85
CA VAL A 37 -14.19 23.48 10.21
C VAL A 37 -13.21 22.95 11.25
N SER A 38 -13.39 23.41 12.48
CA SER A 38 -12.67 22.92 13.66
C SER A 38 -13.15 21.53 14.09
N TYR A 39 -12.35 20.84 14.90
CA TYR A 39 -12.68 19.53 15.44
C TYR A 39 -13.96 19.57 16.29
N GLU A 40 -14.19 20.63 17.04
CA GLU A 40 -15.36 20.80 17.91
C GLU A 40 -16.67 20.83 17.13
N GLU A 41 -16.64 21.45 15.94
CA GLU A 41 -17.78 21.63 15.03
C GLU A 41 -18.15 20.37 14.25
N LEU A 42 -17.29 19.35 14.23
CA LEU A 42 -17.57 18.10 13.52
C LEU A 42 -18.75 17.35 14.13
N PRO A 43 -19.55 16.65 13.31
CA PRO A 43 -20.47 15.64 13.83
C PRO A 43 -19.68 14.46 14.41
N GLU A 44 -20.25 13.80 15.41
CA GLU A 44 -19.59 12.73 16.19
C GLU A 44 -18.97 11.62 15.32
N TYR A 45 -19.59 11.28 14.18
CA TYR A 45 -19.10 10.22 13.30
C TYR A 45 -17.85 10.62 12.48
N LEU A 46 -17.48 11.90 12.44
CA LEU A 46 -16.25 12.41 11.82
C LEU A 46 -15.12 12.67 12.84
N LYS A 47 -15.42 12.63 14.15
CA LYS A 47 -14.44 12.85 15.23
C LYS A 47 -13.59 11.60 15.46
N ASP A 48 -12.46 11.51 14.77
CA ASP A 48 -11.53 10.36 14.89
C ASP A 48 -10.27 10.64 15.72
N ASN A 49 -9.76 11.88 15.69
CA ASN A 49 -8.51 12.24 16.35
C ASN A 49 -8.60 13.63 17.00
N GLU A 50 -8.78 13.67 18.33
CA GLU A 50 -8.90 14.91 19.12
C GLU A 50 -7.64 15.79 19.17
N TYR A 51 -6.52 15.34 18.60
CA TYR A 51 -5.28 16.12 18.57
C TYR A 51 -5.09 16.94 17.28
N ILE A 52 -5.89 16.66 16.25
CA ILE A 52 -5.97 17.46 15.03
C ILE A 52 -7.14 18.43 15.25
N LEU A 53 -6.86 19.73 15.29
CA LEU A 53 -7.82 20.70 15.82
C LEU A 53 -8.58 21.47 14.75
N ASP A 54 -8.01 21.64 13.56
CA ASP A 54 -8.59 22.43 12.48
C ASP A 54 -8.39 21.75 11.10
N HIS A 55 -8.85 22.42 10.04
CA HIS A 55 -8.70 22.05 8.64
C HIS A 55 -9.52 20.83 8.20
N TYR A 56 -10.66 20.56 8.85
CA TYR A 56 -11.53 19.47 8.47
C TYR A 56 -12.52 19.83 7.37
N ARG A 57 -12.77 18.88 6.47
CA ARG A 57 -13.91 18.92 5.54
C ARG A 57 -15.13 18.29 6.22
N CYS A 58 -16.27 18.95 6.19
CA CYS A 58 -17.50 18.46 6.82
C CYS A 58 -18.70 18.52 5.86
N GLU A 59 -19.17 17.36 5.41
CA GLU A 59 -20.37 17.19 4.57
C GLU A 59 -20.33 18.00 3.27
N TRP A 60 -19.13 18.13 2.69
CA TRP A 60 -18.93 18.86 1.44
C TRP A 60 -19.59 18.13 0.25
N PRO A 61 -20.18 18.83 -0.74
CA PRO A 61 -20.73 18.20 -1.94
C PRO A 61 -19.68 17.43 -2.75
N LEU A 62 -20.06 16.35 -3.45
CA LEU A 62 -19.13 15.49 -4.22
C LEU A 62 -18.19 16.26 -5.16
N LYS A 63 -18.71 17.28 -5.86
CA LYS A 63 -17.88 18.12 -6.73
C LYS A 63 -16.73 18.78 -5.97
N GLU A 64 -17.02 19.31 -4.79
CA GLU A 64 -16.02 19.97 -3.93
C GLU A 64 -15.08 18.95 -3.31
N MET A 65 -15.54 17.72 -3.06
CA MET A 65 -14.68 16.61 -2.63
C MET A 65 -13.60 16.30 -3.68
N PHE A 66 -13.97 16.13 -4.96
CA PHE A 66 -12.98 15.90 -6.01
C PHE A 66 -12.05 17.11 -6.22
N LEU A 67 -12.57 18.33 -6.15
CA LEU A 67 -11.75 19.55 -6.26
C LEU A 67 -10.79 19.72 -5.06
N SER A 68 -11.14 19.17 -3.90
CA SER A 68 -10.29 19.23 -2.70
C SER A 68 -8.97 18.49 -2.84
N LEU A 69 -8.82 17.59 -3.83
CA LEU A 69 -7.52 16.99 -4.21
C LEU A 69 -6.42 18.03 -4.40
N PHE A 70 -6.77 19.22 -4.88
CA PHE A 70 -5.85 20.32 -5.16
C PHE A 70 -5.93 21.43 -4.10
N SER A 71 -6.44 21.12 -2.90
CA SER A 71 -6.59 22.05 -1.78
C SER A 71 -5.89 21.53 -0.53
N TRP A 72 -5.54 22.43 0.39
CA TRP A 72 -4.94 22.09 1.68
C TRP A 72 -6.01 21.87 2.75
N HIS A 73 -5.98 20.69 3.36
CA HIS A 73 -6.81 20.26 4.48
C HIS A 73 -6.13 19.10 5.21
N ASN A 74 -6.68 18.67 6.34
CA ASN A 74 -6.10 17.61 7.17
C ASN A 74 -5.90 16.27 6.40
N GLU A 75 -6.79 15.95 5.46
CA GLU A 75 -6.67 14.73 4.64
C GLU A 75 -5.76 14.82 3.40
N THR A 76 -5.19 15.99 3.07
CA THR A 76 -4.53 16.20 1.77
C THR A 76 -3.38 15.20 1.57
N LEU A 77 -2.48 15.10 2.55
CA LEU A 77 -1.34 14.20 2.44
C LEU A 77 -1.74 12.73 2.64
N ASN A 78 -2.80 12.42 3.38
CA ASN A 78 -3.33 11.04 3.45
C ASN A 78 -3.76 10.55 2.06
N ILE A 79 -4.42 11.41 1.27
CA ILE A 79 -4.81 11.08 -0.11
C ILE A 79 -3.58 10.96 -1.01
N TRP A 80 -2.69 11.95 -1.01
CA TRP A 80 -1.56 12.00 -1.95
C TRP A 80 -0.50 10.93 -1.69
N THR A 81 -0.25 10.55 -0.43
CA THR A 81 0.71 9.49 -0.09
C THR A 81 0.30 8.14 -0.68
N HIS A 82 -0.96 7.75 -0.55
CA HIS A 82 -1.45 6.49 -1.13
C HIS A 82 -1.74 6.60 -2.64
N LEU A 83 -2.14 7.77 -3.15
CA LEU A 83 -2.31 7.98 -4.59
C LEU A 83 -0.96 7.89 -5.33
N SER A 84 0.10 8.50 -4.79
CA SER A 84 1.45 8.37 -5.33
C SER A 84 1.97 6.92 -5.22
N GLY A 85 1.73 6.25 -4.09
CA GLY A 85 1.98 4.81 -3.95
C GLY A 85 1.29 3.99 -5.05
N PHE A 86 0.00 4.23 -5.30
CA PHE A 86 -0.74 3.56 -6.38
C PHE A 86 -0.08 3.77 -7.74
N LEU A 87 0.35 4.99 -8.07
CA LEU A 87 1.03 5.29 -9.33
C LEU A 87 2.38 4.57 -9.44
N ILE A 88 3.13 4.43 -8.34
CA ILE A 88 4.38 3.66 -8.31
C ILE A 88 4.10 2.19 -8.65
N PHE A 89 3.13 1.56 -7.99
CA PHE A 89 2.76 0.16 -8.25
C PHE A 89 2.16 -0.04 -9.65
N ALA A 90 1.38 0.92 -10.16
CA ALA A 90 0.90 0.91 -11.54
C ALA A 90 2.07 1.00 -12.56
N GLY A 91 3.09 1.80 -12.25
CA GLY A 91 4.32 1.86 -13.04
C GLY A 91 5.09 0.53 -13.03
N ILE A 92 5.23 -0.10 -11.86
CA ILE A 92 5.85 -1.43 -11.72
C ILE A 92 5.06 -2.49 -12.50
N MET A 93 3.73 -2.46 -12.43
CA MET A 93 2.82 -3.31 -13.19
C MET A 93 3.03 -3.15 -14.70
N ALA A 94 3.00 -1.92 -15.21
CA ALA A 94 3.23 -1.63 -16.63
C ALA A 94 4.62 -2.06 -17.10
N ALA A 95 5.66 -1.81 -16.28
CA ALA A 95 7.02 -2.26 -16.55
C ALA A 95 7.11 -3.79 -16.64
N SER A 96 6.40 -4.51 -15.76
CA SER A 96 6.35 -5.98 -15.75
C SER A 96 5.71 -6.54 -17.04
N PHE A 97 4.71 -5.88 -17.61
CA PHE A 97 4.09 -6.30 -18.89
C PHE A 97 4.97 -6.05 -20.12
N THR A 98 5.81 -5.00 -20.09
CA THR A 98 6.60 -4.62 -21.27
C THR A 98 7.92 -5.40 -21.42
N GLY A 99 8.22 -6.33 -20.52
CA GLY A 99 9.47 -7.12 -20.55
C GLY A 99 10.74 -6.31 -20.31
N LYS A 100 10.64 -4.99 -20.08
CA LYS A 100 11.78 -4.08 -19.85
C LYS A 100 12.36 -4.14 -18.44
N ALA A 101 11.81 -5.01 -17.59
CA ALA A 101 12.25 -5.22 -16.23
C ALA A 101 13.14 -6.46 -16.14
N GLU A 102 14.33 -6.39 -16.72
CA GLU A 102 15.44 -7.09 -16.06
C GLU A 102 15.60 -6.44 -14.68
N LEU A 103 15.66 -7.29 -13.64
CA LEU A 103 15.56 -6.93 -12.22
C LEU A 103 16.45 -5.73 -11.81
N GLY A 104 17.55 -5.51 -12.54
CA GLY A 104 18.49 -4.40 -12.33
C GLY A 104 17.93 -3.00 -12.57
N GLY A 105 16.90 -2.81 -13.40
CA GLY A 105 16.37 -1.49 -13.73
C GLY A 105 15.50 -0.86 -12.63
N VAL A 106 14.84 -1.68 -11.81
CA VAL A 106 13.99 -1.22 -10.69
C VAL A 106 14.80 -1.15 -9.40
N LEU A 107 15.64 -2.15 -9.12
CA LEU A 107 16.57 -2.14 -7.99
C LEU A 107 17.69 -1.10 -8.13
N GLY A 108 18.16 -0.82 -9.35
CA GLY A 108 19.24 0.14 -9.62
C GLY A 108 18.82 1.62 -9.51
N LYS A 109 17.52 1.91 -9.39
CA LYS A 109 16.98 3.27 -9.24
C LYS A 109 16.65 3.66 -7.80
N PHE A 110 16.72 2.72 -6.85
CA PHE A 110 16.69 3.09 -5.43
C PHE A 110 18.06 3.65 -5.03
N PRO A 111 18.11 4.84 -4.38
CA PRO A 111 19.38 5.35 -3.90
C PRO A 111 19.99 4.32 -2.94
N ARG A 112 21.20 3.85 -3.24
CA ARG A 112 22.06 3.15 -2.28
C ARG A 112 22.43 4.16 -1.18
N GLY A 113 21.46 4.49 -0.33
CA GLY A 113 21.66 5.31 0.85
C GLY A 113 22.54 4.53 1.82
N SER A 114 23.68 5.12 2.13
CA SER A 114 24.65 4.65 3.12
C SER A 114 24.00 4.51 4.49
N PHE A 115 23.47 3.33 4.80
CA PHE A 115 23.25 2.92 6.19
C PHE A 115 24.57 2.35 6.72
N PRO A 116 25.08 2.80 7.88
CA PRO A 116 26.31 2.28 8.44
C PRO A 116 26.08 0.82 8.85
N ALA A 117 26.77 -0.10 8.19
CA ALA A 117 26.81 -1.50 8.57
C ALA A 117 27.54 -1.65 9.92
N PRO A 118 26.99 -2.35 10.92
CA PRO A 118 27.80 -2.83 12.03
C PRO A 118 28.46 -4.15 11.64
N LEU A 119 29.80 -4.13 11.60
CA LEU A 119 30.74 -5.22 11.86
C LEU A 119 30.51 -6.55 11.08
N MET A 120 30.97 -6.61 9.82
CA MET A 120 31.44 -7.89 9.25
C MET A 120 32.95 -7.94 9.39
N MET A 121 33.40 -8.84 10.26
CA MET A 121 34.78 -9.29 10.40
C MET A 121 35.20 -9.97 9.09
N THR A 122 36.09 -9.32 8.34
CA THR A 122 36.78 -9.92 7.20
C THR A 122 37.87 -10.84 7.73
N THR A 123 37.63 -12.16 7.71
CA THR A 123 38.71 -13.13 7.86
C THR A 123 39.33 -13.36 6.49
N GLU A 124 40.39 -12.63 6.21
CA GLU A 124 41.35 -12.92 5.13
C GLU A 124 42.07 -14.23 5.47
N LEU A 125 41.87 -15.29 4.66
CA LEU A 125 42.66 -16.52 4.76
C LEU A 125 43.94 -16.35 3.93
N ASN A 126 45.00 -15.99 4.65
CA ASN A 126 46.39 -15.97 4.22
C ASN A 126 46.89 -17.42 4.03
N VAL A 127 47.07 -17.88 2.80
CA VAL A 127 47.73 -19.16 2.50
C VAL A 127 49.20 -18.88 2.24
N SER A 128 50.06 -19.25 3.20
CA SER A 128 51.51 -19.17 3.06
C SER A 128 52.11 -20.53 2.72
N ASN A 129 52.90 -20.51 1.64
CA ASN A 129 54.09 -21.31 1.28
C ASN A 129 54.05 -22.83 1.39
N ASP A 130 54.24 -23.47 0.23
CA ASP A 130 55.20 -24.57 0.14
C ASP A 130 56.08 -24.41 -1.10
N THR A 131 57.38 -24.70 -0.95
CA THR A 131 58.45 -24.37 -1.90
C THR A 131 59.12 -25.66 -2.35
N THR A 132 59.22 -25.90 -3.66
CA THR A 132 60.46 -26.42 -4.30
C THR A 132 60.34 -26.36 -5.84
N PRO A 133 61.40 -25.99 -6.55
CA PRO A 133 61.45 -25.99 -8.02
C PRO A 133 61.99 -27.32 -8.54
N ASP A 134 61.51 -27.80 -9.69
CA ASP A 134 62.41 -28.45 -10.65
C ASP A 134 61.83 -28.59 -12.04
N SER A 135 62.69 -28.28 -13.00
CA SER A 135 62.53 -28.29 -14.44
C SER A 135 62.71 -29.70 -15.01
N HIS A 136 61.77 -30.20 -15.82
CA HIS A 136 62.12 -31.11 -16.92
C HIS A 136 61.10 -31.03 -18.08
N LEU A 137 61.66 -30.68 -19.24
CA LEU A 137 61.12 -30.74 -20.59
C LEU A 137 60.40 -32.07 -20.93
N ARG A 138 59.25 -31.98 -21.62
CA ARG A 138 58.88 -32.86 -22.75
C ARG A 138 57.78 -32.26 -23.64
N GLN A 139 58.27 -31.73 -24.77
CA GLN A 139 57.72 -31.62 -26.13
C GLN A 139 56.40 -32.34 -26.52
N ILE A 140 55.44 -31.59 -27.13
CA ILE A 140 54.93 -31.67 -28.55
C ILE A 140 53.59 -32.46 -28.72
N PRO A 141 52.65 -32.16 -29.66
CA PRO A 141 52.20 -30.90 -30.32
C PRO A 141 50.65 -30.70 -30.35
N ASN A 142 50.19 -29.51 -30.74
CA ASN A 142 48.80 -29.28 -31.22
C ASN A 142 48.51 -30.01 -32.54
N PRO A 143 47.30 -30.56 -32.72
CA PRO A 143 46.67 -30.59 -34.04
C PRO A 143 45.23 -30.06 -34.01
N SER A 144 45.00 -29.08 -34.90
CA SER A 144 43.78 -28.86 -35.70
C SER A 144 42.40 -28.91 -35.03
N THR A 145 41.78 -27.72 -35.01
CA THR A 145 40.35 -27.45 -34.99
C THR A 145 39.53 -28.43 -35.85
N PRO A 146 38.44 -28.99 -35.29
CA PRO A 146 37.21 -29.16 -36.03
C PRO A 146 36.11 -28.29 -35.38
N THR A 147 35.58 -27.39 -36.20
CA THR A 147 34.35 -26.64 -36.01
C THR A 147 33.19 -27.59 -35.68
N HIS A 148 32.63 -27.55 -34.47
CA HIS A 148 31.31 -28.05 -34.02
C HIS A 148 31.37 -27.91 -32.49
N LEU A 149 30.54 -27.16 -31.77
CA LEU A 149 29.09 -27.04 -31.81
C LEU A 149 28.77 -25.80 -30.98
N HIS A 150 28.05 -24.82 -31.53
CA HIS A 150 27.32 -23.88 -30.67
C HIS A 150 26.44 -24.72 -29.73
N PRO A 151 26.46 -24.53 -28.39
CA PRO A 151 25.40 -25.05 -27.57
C PRO A 151 24.14 -24.30 -27.98
N LYS A 152 23.29 -24.99 -28.74
CA LYS A 152 21.92 -24.63 -29.01
C LYS A 152 21.22 -24.45 -27.66
N PRO A 153 20.40 -23.41 -27.43
CA PRO A 153 19.64 -23.27 -26.20
C PRO A 153 18.45 -24.22 -26.25
N ASP A 154 18.71 -25.53 -26.15
CA ASP A 154 17.68 -26.54 -25.96
C ASP A 154 17.63 -26.90 -24.47
N THR A 155 16.87 -26.11 -23.71
CA THR A 155 16.06 -26.65 -22.60
C THR A 155 14.75 -25.90 -22.58
N THR A 156 13.72 -26.58 -23.05
CA THR A 156 12.30 -26.31 -22.82
C THR A 156 12.00 -26.40 -21.31
N SER A 157 12.47 -25.44 -20.52
CA SER A 157 11.91 -25.20 -19.20
C SER A 157 10.61 -24.43 -19.41
N ASP A 158 9.47 -25.03 -19.06
CA ASP A 158 8.20 -24.31 -19.06
C ASP A 158 8.39 -22.96 -18.33
N PRO A 159 7.95 -21.84 -18.92
CA PRO A 159 8.18 -20.53 -18.35
C PRO A 159 7.50 -20.44 -16.98
N ILE A 160 8.27 -20.07 -15.95
CA ILE A 160 7.76 -19.94 -14.57
C ILE A 160 6.58 -18.96 -14.55
N PRO A 161 5.41 -19.36 -14.01
CA PRO A 161 4.24 -18.52 -14.01
C PRO A 161 4.45 -17.22 -13.22
N ILE A 162 4.21 -16.08 -13.86
CA ILE A 162 4.35 -14.74 -13.27
C ILE A 162 3.05 -14.20 -12.65
N TRP A 163 1.91 -14.89 -12.82
CA TRP A 163 0.64 -14.46 -12.25
C TRP A 163 0.66 -14.20 -10.73
N PRO A 164 1.43 -14.92 -9.87
CA PRO A 164 1.46 -14.63 -8.43
C PRO A 164 1.99 -13.22 -8.13
N TRP A 165 3.00 -12.77 -8.89
CA TRP A 165 3.52 -11.41 -8.80
C TRP A 165 2.43 -10.37 -9.12
N PHE A 166 1.63 -10.63 -10.16
CA PHE A 166 0.53 -9.75 -10.53
C PHE A 166 -0.60 -9.73 -9.49
N VAL A 167 -0.86 -10.84 -8.78
CA VAL A 167 -1.82 -10.86 -7.67
C VAL A 167 -1.41 -9.87 -6.58
N PHE A 168 -0.14 -9.88 -6.17
CA PHE A 168 0.38 -8.92 -5.19
C PHE A 168 0.29 -7.48 -5.68
N LEU A 169 0.67 -7.21 -6.94
CA LEU A 169 0.61 -5.85 -7.49
C LEU A 169 -0.84 -5.33 -7.54
N VAL A 170 -1.78 -6.14 -8.01
CA VAL A 170 -3.21 -5.78 -8.04
C VAL A 170 -3.74 -5.57 -6.62
N GLY A 171 -3.40 -6.43 -5.66
CA GLY A 171 -3.83 -6.27 -4.28
C GLY A 171 -3.28 -5.02 -3.61
N SER A 172 -2.00 -4.69 -3.85
CA SER A 172 -1.38 -3.44 -3.39
C SER A 172 -2.06 -2.21 -4.00
N MET A 173 -2.26 -2.21 -5.32
CA MET A 173 -2.98 -1.14 -6.01
C MET A 173 -4.41 -0.97 -5.49
N ALA A 174 -5.13 -2.07 -5.28
CA ALA A 174 -6.49 -2.08 -4.73
C ALA A 174 -6.53 -1.44 -3.34
N CYS A 175 -5.60 -1.80 -2.45
CA CYS A 175 -5.48 -1.20 -1.11
C CYS A 175 -5.23 0.31 -1.19
N LEU A 176 -4.23 0.72 -1.97
CA LEU A 176 -3.81 2.12 -2.05
C LEU A 176 -4.89 3.02 -2.68
N VAL A 177 -5.59 2.54 -3.72
CA VAL A 177 -6.69 3.29 -4.33
C VAL A 177 -7.91 3.34 -3.42
N CYS A 178 -8.26 2.23 -2.75
CA CYS A 178 -9.36 2.21 -1.78
C CYS A 178 -9.09 3.23 -0.67
N SER A 179 -7.88 3.22 -0.12
CA SER A 179 -7.49 4.17 0.92
C SER A 179 -7.55 5.63 0.45
N SER A 180 -6.98 5.93 -0.73
CA SER A 180 -7.00 7.28 -1.30
C SER A 180 -8.42 7.79 -1.53
N LEU A 181 -9.30 6.92 -2.08
CA LEU A 181 -10.72 7.24 -2.28
C LEU A 181 -11.44 7.44 -0.95
N SER A 182 -11.10 6.66 0.07
CA SER A 182 -11.72 6.78 1.38
C SER A 182 -11.40 8.10 2.05
N HIS A 183 -10.13 8.49 2.08
CA HIS A 183 -9.74 9.82 2.57
C HIS A 183 -10.33 10.93 1.71
N LEU A 184 -10.47 10.72 0.40
CA LEU A 184 -11.07 11.71 -0.49
C LEU A 184 -12.56 11.91 -0.24
N LEU A 185 -13.32 10.84 0.02
CA LEU A 185 -14.79 10.82 -0.05
C LEU A 185 -15.52 10.60 1.29
N ALA A 186 -14.83 10.14 2.35
CA ALA A 186 -15.46 9.78 3.62
C ALA A 186 -16.16 10.94 4.33
N SER A 187 -15.71 12.18 4.13
CA SER A 187 -16.35 13.35 4.78
C SER A 187 -17.58 13.88 4.04
N HIS A 188 -18.01 13.26 2.93
CA HIS A 188 -19.17 13.72 2.16
C HIS A 188 -20.49 13.55 2.91
N SER A 189 -20.67 12.42 3.59
CA SER A 189 -21.88 12.12 4.37
C SER A 189 -21.62 10.94 5.32
N LYS A 190 -22.48 10.77 6.33
CA LYS A 190 -22.44 9.61 7.23
C LYS A 190 -22.46 8.24 6.52
N ARG A 191 -23.22 8.11 5.42
CA ARG A 191 -23.26 6.87 4.63
C ARG A 191 -21.93 6.61 3.91
N PHE A 192 -21.37 7.67 3.32
CA PHE A 192 -20.08 7.61 2.64
C PHE A 192 -18.96 7.26 3.63
N ASN A 193 -18.93 7.92 4.79
CA ASN A 193 -17.98 7.64 5.86
C ASN A 193 -17.93 6.13 6.19
N PHE A 194 -19.08 5.52 6.52
CA PHE A 194 -19.11 4.09 6.84
C PHE A 194 -18.71 3.19 5.69
N PHE A 195 -19.14 3.48 4.46
CA PHE A 195 -18.80 2.67 3.30
C PHE A 195 -17.29 2.72 3.00
N PHE A 196 -16.73 3.92 2.94
CA PHE A 196 -15.34 4.14 2.56
C PHE A 196 -14.35 3.66 3.62
N TRP A 197 -14.60 3.88 4.92
CA TRP A 197 -13.71 3.32 5.94
C TRP A 197 -13.69 1.78 5.95
N ARG A 198 -14.83 1.14 5.66
CA ARG A 198 -14.89 -0.32 5.50
C ARG A 198 -14.15 -0.79 4.25
N LEU A 199 -14.26 -0.04 3.16
CA LEU A 199 -13.53 -0.31 1.92
C LEU A 199 -12.01 -0.21 2.14
N ASP A 200 -11.55 0.78 2.91
CA ASP A 200 -10.14 0.95 3.28
C ASP A 200 -9.63 -0.24 4.10
N TYR A 201 -10.39 -0.65 5.14
CA TYR A 201 -10.05 -1.83 5.95
C TYR A 201 -10.04 -3.15 5.15
N ALA A 202 -10.98 -3.30 4.21
CA ALA A 202 -10.97 -4.43 3.29
C ALA A 202 -9.73 -4.39 2.37
N GLY A 203 -9.34 -3.19 1.91
CA GLY A 203 -8.14 -2.97 1.12
C GLY A 203 -6.87 -3.46 1.82
N ILE A 204 -6.67 -3.11 3.09
CA ILE A 204 -5.53 -3.58 3.90
C ILE A 204 -5.51 -5.12 3.94
N SER A 205 -6.66 -5.75 4.20
CA SER A 205 -6.79 -7.21 4.24
C SER A 205 -6.42 -7.84 2.91
N ILE A 206 -6.93 -7.29 1.80
CA ILE A 206 -6.66 -7.77 0.44
C ILE A 206 -5.16 -7.68 0.12
N MET A 207 -4.51 -6.58 0.47
CA MET A 207 -3.07 -6.41 0.27
C MET A 207 -2.28 -7.49 1.04
N ILE A 208 -2.60 -7.72 2.31
CA ILE A 208 -1.92 -8.76 3.12
C ILE A 208 -2.15 -10.15 2.53
N VAL A 209 -3.38 -10.51 2.12
CA VAL A 209 -3.62 -11.81 1.47
C VAL A 209 -2.78 -11.92 0.19
N SER A 210 -2.85 -10.90 -0.67
CA SER A 210 -2.20 -10.92 -1.98
C SER A 210 -0.67 -10.98 -1.89
N SER A 211 -0.06 -10.38 -0.87
CA SER A 211 1.39 -10.37 -0.68
C SER A 211 1.92 -11.77 -0.32
N PHE A 212 1.09 -12.65 0.24
CA PHE A 212 1.52 -14.02 0.55
C PHE A 212 1.60 -14.90 -0.69
N PHE A 213 0.90 -14.57 -1.79
CA PHE A 213 0.79 -15.45 -2.95
C PHE A 213 2.13 -15.68 -3.63
N ALA A 214 2.86 -14.62 -3.98
CA ALA A 214 4.09 -14.74 -4.76
C ALA A 214 5.24 -15.43 -3.99
N PRO A 215 5.64 -14.98 -2.78
CA PRO A 215 6.73 -15.63 -2.05
C PRO A 215 6.42 -17.10 -1.75
N ILE A 216 5.20 -17.44 -1.35
CA ILE A 216 4.83 -18.82 -1.03
C ILE A 216 4.78 -19.68 -2.30
N TYR A 217 4.21 -19.17 -3.39
CA TYR A 217 4.14 -19.92 -4.64
C TYR A 217 5.54 -20.29 -5.16
N TYR A 218 6.48 -19.34 -5.12
CA TYR A 218 7.84 -19.52 -5.61
C TYR A 218 8.74 -20.28 -4.64
N ALA A 219 8.66 -20.03 -3.33
CA ALA A 219 9.48 -20.76 -2.34
C ALA A 219 9.04 -22.23 -2.21
N PHE A 220 7.73 -22.50 -2.27
CA PHE A 220 7.16 -23.84 -2.07
C PHE A 220 6.72 -24.50 -3.39
N SER A 221 7.30 -24.13 -4.53
CA SER A 221 6.92 -24.73 -5.82
C SER A 221 7.06 -26.26 -5.84
N CYS A 222 8.05 -26.79 -5.11
CA CYS A 222 8.32 -28.22 -4.96
C CYS A 222 7.55 -28.91 -3.83
N ASN A 223 6.85 -28.13 -2.99
CA ASN A 223 6.11 -28.63 -1.84
C ASN A 223 4.63 -28.23 -1.97
N PRO A 224 3.85 -28.92 -2.84
CA PRO A 224 2.49 -28.50 -3.18
C PRO A 224 1.54 -28.50 -1.98
N ILE A 225 1.74 -29.40 -1.01
CA ILE A 225 0.92 -29.48 0.21
C ILE A 225 1.14 -28.24 1.08
N SER A 226 2.39 -27.90 1.38
CA SER A 226 2.72 -26.70 2.18
C SER A 226 2.25 -25.43 1.50
N ARG A 227 2.45 -25.34 0.17
CA ARG A 227 1.94 -24.22 -0.65
C ARG A 227 0.43 -24.07 -0.50
N LEU A 228 -0.33 -25.15 -0.69
CA LEU A 228 -1.79 -25.13 -0.57
C LEU A 228 -2.23 -24.75 0.84
N LEU A 229 -1.60 -25.34 1.86
CA LEU A 229 -1.92 -25.08 3.27
C LEU A 229 -1.74 -23.61 3.62
N TYR A 230 -0.60 -23.01 3.28
CA TYR A 230 -0.36 -21.61 3.62
C TYR A 230 -1.24 -20.63 2.83
N LEU A 231 -1.42 -20.85 1.52
CA LEU A 231 -2.27 -19.98 0.69
C LEU A 231 -3.76 -20.07 1.07
N SER A 232 -4.25 -21.27 1.39
CA SER A 232 -5.63 -21.43 1.87
C SER A 232 -5.81 -20.81 3.26
N SER A 233 -4.86 -21.02 4.17
CA SER A 233 -4.90 -20.46 5.54
C SER A 233 -4.95 -18.93 5.53
N ILE A 234 -4.07 -18.26 4.79
CA ILE A 234 -4.06 -16.79 4.72
C ILE A 234 -5.32 -16.24 4.03
N SER A 235 -5.84 -16.95 3.02
CA SER A 235 -7.07 -16.55 2.33
C SER A 235 -8.29 -16.65 3.25
N VAL A 236 -8.43 -17.74 4.00
CA VAL A 236 -9.49 -17.90 5.01
C VAL A 236 -9.36 -16.85 6.10
N LEU A 237 -8.16 -16.64 6.63
CA LEU A 237 -7.92 -15.61 7.64
C LEU A 237 -8.31 -14.21 7.12
N GLY A 238 -7.92 -13.86 5.89
CA GLY A 238 -8.28 -12.60 5.27
C GLY A 238 -9.79 -12.41 5.09
N VAL A 239 -10.51 -13.45 4.68
CA VAL A 239 -11.98 -13.41 4.59
C VAL A 239 -12.61 -13.18 5.97
N LEU A 240 -12.14 -13.88 7.01
CA LEU A 240 -12.63 -13.70 8.38
C LEU A 240 -12.37 -12.28 8.90
N VAL A 241 -11.19 -11.71 8.62
CA VAL A 241 -10.85 -10.32 8.96
C VAL A 241 -11.76 -9.34 8.24
N ILE A 242 -11.98 -9.50 6.94
CA ILE A 242 -12.89 -8.64 6.17
C ILE A 242 -14.30 -8.69 6.76
N ILE A 243 -14.87 -9.89 6.98
CA ILE A 243 -16.20 -10.05 7.58
C ILE A 243 -16.28 -9.32 8.94
N THR A 244 -15.25 -9.47 9.77
CA THR A 244 -15.16 -8.80 11.07
C THR A 244 -15.18 -7.28 10.93
N LEU A 245 -14.43 -6.73 9.98
CA LEU A 245 -14.28 -5.27 9.80
C LEU A 245 -15.41 -4.61 9.01
N LEU A 246 -16.23 -5.39 8.30
CA LEU A 246 -17.50 -4.92 7.74
C LEU A 246 -18.55 -4.60 8.83
N SER A 247 -18.36 -5.10 10.05
CA SER A 247 -19.21 -4.76 11.20
C SER A 247 -19.08 -3.27 11.59
N PRO A 248 -20.21 -2.52 11.68
CA PRO A 248 -20.20 -1.12 12.11
C PRO A 248 -19.58 -0.92 13.50
N ALA A 249 -19.76 -1.88 14.41
CA ALA A 249 -19.28 -1.75 15.79
C ALA A 249 -17.75 -1.75 15.87
N LEU A 250 -17.10 -2.62 15.09
CA LEU A 250 -15.65 -2.86 15.11
C LEU A 250 -14.87 -1.88 14.21
N SER A 251 -15.56 -1.11 13.37
CA SER A 251 -14.98 -0.09 12.50
C SER A 251 -14.92 1.32 13.13
N THR A 252 -15.45 1.51 14.35
CA THR A 252 -15.40 2.79 15.07
C THR A 252 -13.99 3.15 15.55
N SER A 253 -13.70 4.44 15.74
CA SER A 253 -12.40 4.96 16.21
C SER A 253 -11.92 4.32 17.52
N ARG A 254 -12.85 3.95 18.41
CA ARG A 254 -12.57 3.23 19.67
C ARG A 254 -11.82 1.91 19.50
N PHE A 255 -12.06 1.19 18.40
CA PHE A 255 -11.43 -0.11 18.13
C PHE A 255 -10.16 0.01 17.27
N ARG A 256 -9.53 1.19 17.23
CA ARG A 256 -8.28 1.42 16.50
C ARG A 256 -7.20 0.37 16.81
N SER A 257 -6.91 0.15 18.09
CA SER A 257 -5.90 -0.83 18.52
C SER A 257 -6.29 -2.25 18.16
N PHE A 258 -7.57 -2.61 18.27
CA PHE A 258 -8.07 -3.93 17.87
C PHE A 258 -7.82 -4.19 16.38
N ARG A 259 -8.15 -3.22 15.50
CA ARG A 259 -7.89 -3.35 14.06
C ARG A 259 -6.40 -3.50 13.76
N ALA A 260 -5.56 -2.66 14.36
CA ALA A 260 -4.12 -2.73 14.17
C ALA A 260 -3.55 -4.09 14.60
N THR A 261 -3.96 -4.61 15.76
CA THR A 261 -3.58 -5.95 16.22
C THR A 261 -4.05 -7.05 15.27
N LEU A 262 -5.27 -6.95 14.75
CA LEU A 262 -5.81 -7.93 13.80
C LEU A 262 -4.99 -8.01 12.52
N PHE A 263 -4.66 -6.85 11.93
CA PHE A 263 -3.82 -6.78 10.73
C PHE A 263 -2.38 -7.22 10.99
N LEU A 264 -1.79 -6.82 12.13
CA LEU A 264 -0.44 -7.25 12.51
C LEU A 264 -0.39 -8.76 12.74
N ALA A 265 -1.38 -9.35 13.42
CA ALA A 265 -1.43 -10.80 13.61
C ALA A 265 -1.52 -11.55 12.28
N MET A 266 -2.33 -11.04 11.34
CA MET A 266 -2.42 -11.59 10.00
C MET A 266 -1.08 -11.49 9.26
N GLY A 267 -0.39 -10.35 9.31
CA GLY A 267 0.95 -10.19 8.75
C GLY A 267 2.00 -11.11 9.38
N PHE A 268 2.03 -11.19 10.71
CA PHE A 268 2.99 -12.02 11.45
C PHE A 268 2.78 -13.53 11.29
N SER A 269 1.61 -13.97 10.84
CA SER A 269 1.43 -15.37 10.43
C SER A 269 2.42 -15.80 9.33
N GLY A 270 2.98 -14.85 8.58
CA GLY A 270 4.03 -15.06 7.58
C GLY A 270 5.37 -15.53 8.14
N ILE A 271 5.60 -15.41 9.46
CA ILE A 271 6.82 -15.93 10.11
C ILE A 271 6.91 -17.45 9.93
N ILE A 272 5.78 -18.17 10.01
CA ILE A 272 5.74 -19.63 9.89
C ILE A 272 6.20 -20.11 8.50
N PRO A 273 5.61 -19.68 7.37
CA PRO A 273 6.09 -20.06 6.05
C PRO A 273 7.50 -19.52 5.77
N ALA A 274 7.90 -18.36 6.29
CA ALA A 274 9.26 -17.86 6.13
C ALA A 274 10.29 -18.77 6.80
N ALA A 275 10.06 -19.17 8.05
CA ALA A 275 10.93 -20.11 8.77
C ALA A 275 11.00 -21.48 8.07
N HIS A 276 9.86 -21.98 7.58
CA HIS A 276 9.82 -23.24 6.82
C HIS A 276 10.58 -23.11 5.48
N ALA A 277 10.47 -21.99 4.77
CA ALA A 277 11.22 -21.76 3.55
C ALA A 277 12.74 -21.71 3.80
N VAL A 278 13.18 -21.08 4.90
CA VAL A 278 14.60 -21.07 5.31
C VAL A 278 15.10 -22.49 5.61
N PHE A 279 14.29 -23.30 6.30
CA PHE A 279 14.63 -24.69 6.59
C PHE A 279 14.79 -25.52 5.31
N LEU A 280 13.86 -25.40 4.36
CA LEU A 280 13.91 -26.15 3.10
C LEU A 280 15.06 -25.73 2.19
N HIS A 281 15.40 -24.44 2.18
CA HIS A 281 16.38 -23.85 1.27
C HIS A 281 17.62 -23.38 2.02
N TRP A 282 18.03 -24.14 3.03
CA TRP A 282 19.15 -23.80 3.89
C TRP A 282 20.43 -23.54 3.06
N GLY A 283 21.11 -22.43 3.35
CA GLY A 283 22.31 -22.02 2.61
C GLY A 283 22.05 -21.25 1.30
N SER A 284 20.81 -21.09 0.85
CA SER A 284 20.49 -20.29 -0.33
C SER A 284 20.66 -18.79 -0.07
N ARG A 285 21.63 -18.17 -0.76
CA ARG A 285 21.87 -16.71 -0.68
C ARG A 285 20.64 -15.88 -1.06
N HIS A 286 19.88 -16.32 -2.06
CA HIS A 286 18.69 -15.59 -2.50
C HIS A 286 17.60 -15.55 -1.42
N ILE A 287 17.35 -16.69 -0.75
CA ILE A 287 16.35 -16.78 0.32
C ILE A 287 16.75 -15.92 1.52
N MET A 288 18.03 -15.88 1.87
CA MET A 288 18.52 -15.01 2.97
C MET A 288 18.41 -13.51 2.63
N VAL A 289 18.70 -13.13 1.38
CA VAL A 289 18.51 -11.74 0.92
C VAL A 289 17.03 -11.37 0.92
N ALA A 290 16.16 -12.24 0.40
CA ALA A 290 14.71 -12.03 0.43
C ALA A 290 14.20 -11.87 1.89
N LEU A 291 14.66 -12.72 2.81
CA LEU A 291 14.32 -12.63 4.23
C LEU A 291 14.74 -11.30 4.85
N THR A 292 15.87 -10.73 4.43
CA THR A 292 16.32 -9.41 4.89
C THR A 292 15.34 -8.30 4.48
N TYR A 293 14.83 -8.37 3.24
CA TYR A 293 13.80 -7.44 2.76
C TYR A 293 12.43 -7.68 3.41
N GLU A 294 12.07 -8.94 3.72
CA GLU A 294 10.87 -9.26 4.51
C GLU A 294 10.97 -8.74 5.95
N LEU A 295 12.15 -8.81 6.57
CA LEU A 295 12.41 -8.20 7.87
C LEU A 295 12.28 -6.67 7.79
N ALA A 296 12.82 -6.05 6.73
CA ALA A 296 12.65 -4.62 6.50
C ALA A 296 11.17 -4.24 6.33
N MET A 297 10.39 -5.03 5.58
CA MET A 297 8.94 -4.87 5.48
C MET A 297 8.28 -4.96 6.86
N ALA A 298 8.60 -5.96 7.67
CA ALA A 298 8.05 -6.13 9.01
C ALA A 298 8.37 -4.94 9.93
N VAL A 299 9.59 -4.40 9.86
CA VAL A 299 9.99 -3.19 10.58
C VAL A 299 9.18 -1.98 10.11
N PHE A 300 9.00 -1.81 8.80
CA PHE A 300 8.20 -0.70 8.28
C PHE A 300 6.74 -0.77 8.73
N TYR A 301 6.07 -1.91 8.54
CA TYR A 301 4.67 -2.07 8.98
C TYR A 301 4.52 -1.97 10.49
N GLY A 302 5.42 -2.58 11.27
CA GLY A 302 5.40 -2.48 12.74
C GLY A 302 5.57 -1.05 13.23
N SER A 303 6.52 -0.31 12.65
CA SER A 303 6.76 1.10 12.97
C SER A 303 5.56 1.98 12.59
N GLY A 304 5.01 1.79 11.39
CA GLY A 304 3.81 2.49 10.96
C GLY A 304 2.63 2.23 11.89
N ALA A 305 2.39 0.98 12.27
CA ALA A 305 1.33 0.61 13.21
C ALA A 305 1.56 1.24 14.60
N ALA A 306 2.81 1.32 15.06
CA ALA A 306 3.15 1.98 16.32
C ALA A 306 2.81 3.48 16.28
N PHE A 307 3.13 4.19 15.20
CA PHE A 307 2.72 5.59 15.01
C PHE A 307 1.19 5.71 14.99
N TYR A 308 0.50 4.89 14.20
CA TYR A 308 -0.96 4.88 14.08
C TYR A 308 -1.68 4.70 15.43
N ILE A 309 -1.22 3.76 16.24
CA ILE A 309 -1.81 3.49 17.56
C ILE A 309 -1.49 4.61 18.55
N SER A 310 -0.24 5.07 18.58
CA SER A 310 0.24 6.04 19.57
C SER A 310 -0.24 7.47 19.31
N ARG A 311 -0.64 7.79 18.07
CA ARG A 311 -1.02 9.14 17.62
C ARG A 311 0.08 10.18 17.80
N MET A 312 1.32 9.75 17.59
CA MET A 312 2.50 10.61 17.68
C MET A 312 2.91 11.02 16.26
N PRO A 313 3.30 12.29 16.04
CA PRO A 313 3.63 13.32 17.02
C PRO A 313 2.47 14.26 17.42
N GLU A 314 1.28 14.15 16.82
CA GLU A 314 0.18 15.10 17.05
C GLU A 314 -0.29 15.13 18.51
N LYS A 315 -0.21 14.01 19.22
CA LYS A 315 -0.48 13.93 20.65
C LYS A 315 0.46 14.78 21.51
N TRP A 316 1.71 14.98 21.07
CA TRP A 316 2.68 15.79 21.81
C TRP A 316 2.44 17.29 21.66
N LYS A 317 1.94 17.71 20.50
CA LYS A 317 1.62 19.11 20.24
C LYS A 317 0.36 19.23 19.37
N PRO A 318 -0.83 19.15 19.99
CA PRO A 318 -2.10 19.29 19.29
C PRO A 318 -2.15 20.59 18.48
N GLY A 319 -2.80 20.55 17.31
CA GLY A 319 -2.90 21.71 16.41
C GLY A 319 -1.69 21.96 15.50
N LYS A 320 -0.48 21.52 15.89
CA LYS A 320 0.74 21.77 15.07
C LYS A 320 0.81 20.89 13.83
N PHE A 321 0.22 19.70 13.90
CA PHE A 321 0.31 18.67 12.87
C PHE A 321 -1.01 18.50 12.10
N ASP A 322 -1.86 19.53 12.09
CA ASP A 322 -3.21 19.43 11.52
C ASP A 322 -3.23 19.12 10.02
N ILE A 323 -2.28 19.70 9.26
CA ILE A 323 -2.16 19.49 7.82
C ILE A 323 -1.08 18.45 7.48
N ALA A 324 0.04 18.44 8.21
CA ALA A 324 1.20 17.67 7.83
C ALA A 324 1.95 17.06 9.01
N GLY A 325 2.41 15.82 8.83
CA GLY A 325 3.28 15.10 9.76
C GLY A 325 2.57 14.40 10.91
N HIS A 326 1.23 14.31 10.90
CA HIS A 326 0.51 13.52 11.90
C HIS A 326 0.65 12.01 11.65
N SER A 327 0.42 11.21 12.70
CA SER A 327 0.69 9.76 12.74
C SER A 327 0.09 8.98 11.58
N HIS A 328 -1.14 9.32 11.18
CA HIS A 328 -1.83 8.63 10.08
C HIS A 328 -1.13 8.82 8.72
N GLN A 329 -0.58 10.02 8.45
CA GLN A 329 0.23 10.26 7.25
C GLN A 329 1.53 9.48 7.29
N ILE A 330 2.17 9.44 8.46
CA ILE A 330 3.39 8.66 8.67
C ILE A 330 3.09 7.18 8.39
N PHE A 331 2.01 6.65 8.98
CA PHE A 331 1.55 5.28 8.73
C PHE A 331 1.39 4.98 7.24
N HIS A 332 0.74 5.87 6.47
CA HIS A 332 0.60 5.72 5.02
C HIS A 332 1.94 5.58 4.29
N VAL A 333 2.92 6.42 4.64
CA VAL A 333 4.28 6.35 4.06
C VAL A 333 4.93 5.01 4.38
N PHE A 334 4.84 4.56 5.63
CA PHE A 334 5.38 3.26 6.06
C PHE A 334 4.70 2.08 5.35
N VAL A 335 3.40 2.18 5.05
CA VAL A 335 2.69 1.16 4.26
C VAL A 335 3.29 1.04 2.85
N VAL A 336 3.51 2.16 2.16
CA VAL A 336 4.13 2.17 0.83
C VAL A 336 5.56 1.63 0.86
N LEU A 337 6.37 2.05 1.84
CA LEU A 337 7.74 1.56 2.01
C LEU A 337 7.80 0.06 2.30
N GLY A 338 6.90 -0.44 3.15
CA GLY A 338 6.75 -1.87 3.42
C GLY A 338 6.42 -2.67 2.17
N ALA A 339 5.42 -2.21 1.39
CA ALA A 339 5.04 -2.86 0.14
C ALA A 339 6.17 -2.84 -0.90
N LEU A 340 6.98 -1.77 -0.96
CA LEU A 340 8.16 -1.70 -1.83
C LEU A 340 9.28 -2.67 -1.38
N ALA A 341 9.56 -2.76 -0.08
CA ALA A 341 10.50 -3.75 0.44
C ALA A 341 10.06 -5.18 0.11
N HIS A 342 8.76 -5.48 0.28
CA HIS A 342 8.17 -6.75 -0.09
C HIS A 342 8.24 -7.04 -1.60
N SER A 343 8.06 -6.01 -2.43
CA SER A 343 8.23 -6.11 -3.88
C SER A 343 9.63 -6.61 -4.22
N VAL A 344 10.65 -6.04 -3.59
CA VAL A 344 12.05 -6.46 -3.78
C VAL A 344 12.25 -7.90 -3.29
N ALA A 345 11.75 -8.25 -2.10
CA ALA A 345 11.83 -9.62 -1.58
C ALA A 345 11.24 -10.64 -2.57
N THR A 346 10.04 -10.36 -3.07
CA THR A 346 9.32 -11.22 -4.01
C THR A 346 10.10 -11.42 -5.31
N LEU A 347 10.67 -10.35 -5.85
CA LEU A 347 11.47 -10.41 -7.07
C LEU A 347 12.75 -11.23 -6.87
N VAL A 348 13.39 -11.14 -5.70
CA VAL A 348 14.54 -11.99 -5.35
C VAL A 348 14.15 -13.47 -5.27
N VAL A 349 12.98 -13.80 -4.69
CA VAL A 349 12.48 -15.18 -4.63
C VAL A 349 12.08 -15.69 -6.03
N LEU A 350 11.53 -14.83 -6.89
CA LEU A 350 11.24 -15.17 -8.28
C LEU A 350 12.53 -15.49 -9.05
N ASP A 351 13.58 -14.70 -8.87
CA ASP A 351 14.89 -14.95 -9.51
C ASP A 351 15.56 -16.21 -8.97
N PHE A 352 15.44 -16.50 -7.67
CA PHE A 352 15.81 -17.80 -7.11
C PHE A 352 15.11 -18.95 -7.86
N ARG A 353 13.80 -18.86 -8.05
CA ARG A 353 13.02 -19.90 -8.74
C ARG A 353 13.42 -20.02 -10.22
N ARG A 354 13.76 -18.92 -10.89
CA ARG A 354 14.30 -18.94 -12.27
C ARG A 354 15.65 -19.66 -12.37
N GLY A 355 16.50 -19.51 -11.35
CA GLY A 355 17.77 -20.23 -11.26
C GLY A 355 17.62 -21.73 -10.93
N SER A 356 16.51 -22.15 -10.34
CA SER A 356 16.23 -23.55 -9.97
C SER A 356 14.80 -23.98 -10.35
N PRO A 357 14.51 -24.19 -11.65
CA PRO A 357 13.17 -24.47 -12.14
C PRO A 357 12.70 -25.89 -11.81
N THR A 358 13.61 -26.86 -11.71
CA THR A 358 13.31 -28.25 -11.39
C THR A 358 13.35 -28.52 -9.89
N CYS A 359 12.43 -29.36 -9.43
CA CYS A 359 12.45 -29.92 -8.09
C CYS A 359 13.30 -31.19 -8.11
N HIS A 360 14.32 -31.24 -7.26
CA HIS A 360 15.22 -32.39 -7.12
C HIS A 360 14.78 -33.30 -5.98
#